data_AF-A0A4P9ZUL5-F1
#
_entry.id   AF-A0A4P9ZUL5-F1
#
_cell.length_a   1.000
_cell.length_b   1.000
_cell.length_c   1.000
_cell.angle_alpha   90.00
_cell.angle_beta   90.00
_cell.angle_gamma   90.00
#
_symmetry.space_group_name_H-M   'P 1'
#
loop_
_entity.id
_entity.type
_entity.pdbx_description
1 polymer ?
#
loop_
_entity_poly.entity_id
_entity_poly.type
_entity_poly.pdbx_seq_one_letter_code
_entity_poly.pdbx_strand_id
1 'polypeptide(L)'
;MKALLIALAVGVSALITVPHVSAQGCGRLRERKEWRQLSGRERTAYISAVRSIHSGPKPTIYDSIVKIHLDQAPTTHTWPLFFPFHREYIRNFERELQKVDPSVILAYWDWSIDSQTPSNSPVWNDYGHSGGEGQCVLDGSFSGWQAQYNLNGTDLHCLRRAWNQGTSMGSVFPPEYLEQNARDNDDYVTFWNTLERGPHGIVHAFIGGDMFDMASPNDPIFWLHHTFLDKLWAEWQQKNANTRLAYGGNNADGSAVSLDDAIPGFNVSVRDVMDTRNSGYCYIY
;
A
#
# COMPACT_ATOMS: atom_id res chain seq x y z
N MET A 1 7.18 35.75 -72.39
CA MET A 1 6.90 34.42 -71.80
C MET A 1 6.72 34.60 -70.30
N LYS A 2 5.60 34.11 -69.77
CA LYS A 2 5.22 34.16 -68.34
C LYS A 2 6.06 33.13 -67.55
N ALA A 3 6.55 33.50 -66.37
CA ALA A 3 6.83 32.57 -65.26
C ALA A 3 7.02 33.39 -63.97
N LEU A 4 6.01 33.46 -63.09
CA LEU A 4 5.67 32.54 -61.98
C LEU A 4 6.30 33.03 -60.66
N LEU A 5 5.52 33.80 -59.89
CA LEU A 5 5.80 34.12 -58.49
C LEU A 5 5.53 32.87 -57.63
N ILE A 6 6.56 32.37 -56.96
CA ILE A 6 6.44 31.35 -55.91
C ILE A 6 6.35 32.10 -54.57
N ALA A 7 5.16 32.11 -53.97
CA ALA A 7 4.97 32.55 -52.59
C ALA A 7 5.40 31.40 -51.66
N LEU A 8 6.48 31.60 -50.89
CA LEU A 8 6.81 30.72 -49.77
C LEU A 8 5.89 31.06 -48.59
N ALA A 9 4.91 30.20 -48.34
CA ALA A 9 4.19 30.18 -47.08
C ALA A 9 5.10 29.59 -45.99
N VAL A 10 5.69 30.45 -45.16
CA VAL A 10 6.38 30.01 -43.94
C VAL A 10 5.29 29.70 -42.91
N GLY A 11 5.03 28.41 -42.71
CA GLY A 11 4.16 27.94 -41.63
C GLY A 11 4.76 28.31 -40.28
N VAL A 12 4.09 29.18 -39.54
CA VAL A 12 4.41 29.43 -38.13
C VAL A 12 3.89 28.23 -37.35
N SER A 13 4.76 27.26 -37.08
CA SER A 13 4.49 26.22 -36.09
C SER A 13 4.39 26.90 -34.72
N ALA A 14 3.16 27.10 -34.25
CA ALA A 14 2.92 27.44 -32.86
C ALA A 14 3.39 26.25 -32.02
N LEU A 15 4.57 26.37 -31.43
CA LEU A 15 5.01 25.49 -30.35
C LEU A 15 4.02 25.65 -29.21
N ILE A 16 3.12 24.68 -29.07
CA ILE A 16 2.35 24.52 -27.85
C ILE A 16 3.37 24.14 -26.78
N THR A 17 3.84 25.13 -26.03
CA THR A 17 4.58 24.90 -24.81
C THR A 17 3.60 24.29 -23.82
N VAL A 18 3.59 22.96 -23.74
CA VAL A 18 3.04 22.28 -22.58
C VAL A 18 3.85 22.79 -21.39
N PRO A 19 3.24 23.41 -20.37
CA PRO A 19 3.99 23.81 -19.20
C PRO A 19 4.58 22.53 -18.60
N HIS A 20 5.91 22.40 -18.69
CA HIS A 20 6.63 21.49 -17.81
C HIS A 20 6.30 21.93 -16.39
N VAL A 21 5.43 21.20 -15.73
CA VAL A 21 5.30 21.27 -14.27
C VAL A 21 6.67 20.90 -13.75
N SER A 22 7.45 21.91 -13.38
CA SER A 22 8.67 21.73 -12.61
C SER A 22 8.30 20.83 -11.44
N ALA A 23 8.97 19.67 -11.33
CA ALA A 23 8.85 18.79 -10.19
C ALA A 23 9.27 19.60 -8.96
N GLN A 24 8.32 20.24 -8.31
CA GLN A 24 8.54 21.00 -7.09
C GLN A 24 8.93 19.98 -6.03
N GLY A 25 10.23 19.85 -5.77
CA GLY A 25 10.74 18.89 -4.79
C GLY A 25 10.03 19.04 -3.45
N CYS A 26 9.92 17.93 -2.70
CA CYS A 26 9.24 17.93 -1.42
C CYS A 26 9.75 19.02 -0.47
N GLY A 27 8.84 19.92 -0.05
CA GLY A 27 9.17 20.98 0.90
C GLY A 27 9.56 20.47 2.30
N ARG A 28 9.09 19.26 2.66
CA ARG A 28 9.48 18.56 3.88
C ARG A 28 9.24 17.06 3.74
N LEU A 29 10.27 16.25 3.99
CA LEU A 29 10.12 14.80 4.13
C LEU A 29 9.60 14.46 5.53
N ARG A 30 8.69 13.49 5.60
CA ARG A 30 8.15 12.94 6.85
C ARG A 30 8.55 11.47 6.97
N GLU A 31 8.81 11.01 8.18
CA GLU A 31 9.25 9.64 8.45
C GLU A 31 8.07 8.75 8.82
N ARG A 32 7.91 7.63 8.10
CA ARG A 32 7.01 6.53 8.46
C ARG A 32 7.78 5.59 9.39
N LYS A 33 7.39 5.54 10.66
CA LYS A 33 8.14 4.81 11.70
C LYS A 33 7.58 3.40 11.93
N GLU A 34 8.40 2.53 12.51
CA GLU A 34 7.92 1.26 13.05
C GLU A 34 6.96 1.54 14.22
N TRP A 35 5.88 0.74 14.35
CA TRP A 35 4.81 0.98 15.32
C TRP A 35 5.30 1.19 16.77
N ARG A 36 6.32 0.44 17.22
CA ARG A 36 6.90 0.54 18.57
C ARG A 36 7.66 1.84 18.80
N GLN A 37 8.10 2.49 17.73
CA GLN A 37 8.82 3.76 17.80
C GLN A 37 7.88 4.97 17.87
N LEU A 38 6.58 4.77 17.64
CA LEU A 38 5.59 5.82 17.82
C LEU A 38 5.40 6.17 19.31
N SER A 39 5.44 7.47 19.59
CA SER A 39 4.98 8.00 20.88
C SER A 39 3.51 7.68 21.12
N GLY A 40 3.08 7.71 22.39
CA GLY A 40 1.66 7.51 22.73
C GLY A 40 0.75 8.50 22.00
N ARG A 41 1.19 9.76 21.81
CA ARG A 41 0.43 10.77 21.06
C ARG A 41 0.30 10.41 19.58
N GLU A 42 1.38 9.97 18.94
CA GLU A 42 1.34 9.56 17.52
C GLU A 42 0.41 8.36 17.33
N ARG A 43 0.46 7.36 18.22
CA ARG A 43 -0.46 6.20 18.18
C ARG A 43 -1.91 6.61 18.37
N THR A 44 -2.21 7.46 19.35
CA THR A 44 -3.57 7.96 19.57
C THR A 44 -4.08 8.74 18.36
N ALA A 45 -3.30 9.66 17.79
CA ALA A 45 -3.70 10.45 16.63
C ALA A 45 -4.00 9.55 15.42
N TYR A 46 -3.12 8.58 15.15
CA TYR A 46 -3.33 7.59 14.08
C TYR A 46 -4.64 6.82 14.28
N ILE A 47 -4.81 6.17 15.44
CA ILE A 47 -5.98 5.32 15.73
C ILE A 47 -7.28 6.15 15.70
N SER A 48 -7.27 7.35 16.28
CA SER A 48 -8.42 8.25 16.26
C SER A 48 -8.81 8.66 14.84
N ALA A 49 -7.84 8.95 13.96
CA ALA A 49 -8.11 9.28 12.57
C ALA A 49 -8.73 8.08 11.82
N VAL A 50 -8.21 6.86 12.01
CA VAL A 50 -8.76 5.65 11.40
C VAL A 50 -10.21 5.41 11.83
N ARG A 51 -10.48 5.50 13.14
CA ARG A 51 -11.85 5.38 13.67
C ARG A 51 -12.78 6.48 13.16
N SER A 52 -12.25 7.68 12.94
CA SER A 52 -13.04 8.80 12.42
C SER A 52 -13.53 8.54 11.00
N ILE A 53 -12.66 8.07 10.09
CA ILE A 53 -13.04 7.81 8.70
C ILE A 53 -13.92 6.55 8.53
N HIS A 54 -13.97 5.69 9.55
CA HIS A 54 -14.89 4.55 9.63
C HIS A 54 -16.21 4.89 10.32
N SER A 55 -16.35 6.07 10.93
CA SER A 55 -17.57 6.44 11.64
C SER A 55 -18.67 6.94 10.69
N GLY A 56 -19.93 6.76 11.08
CA GLY A 56 -21.10 7.25 10.35
C GLY A 56 -21.88 6.15 9.62
N PRO A 57 -22.85 6.53 8.78
CA PRO A 57 -23.63 5.56 8.00
C PRO A 57 -22.74 4.86 6.97
N LYS A 58 -22.94 3.56 6.80
CA LYS A 58 -22.21 2.75 5.82
C LYS A 58 -22.81 2.90 4.41
N PRO A 59 -22.01 2.87 3.34
CA PRO A 59 -20.55 2.74 3.35
C PRO A 59 -19.87 4.03 3.84
N THR A 60 -18.91 3.87 4.75
CA THR A 60 -18.08 4.96 5.29
C THR A 60 -16.96 5.34 4.31
N ILE A 61 -16.16 6.36 4.65
CA ILE A 61 -14.94 6.67 3.89
C ILE A 61 -14.02 5.46 3.90
N TYR A 62 -13.83 4.83 5.06
CA TYR A 62 -13.04 3.61 5.18
C TYR A 62 -13.57 2.49 4.27
N ASP A 63 -14.88 2.20 4.32
CA ASP A 63 -15.49 1.16 3.48
C ASP A 63 -15.29 1.45 1.98
N SER A 64 -15.38 2.71 1.57
CA SER A 64 -15.12 3.13 0.19
C SER A 64 -13.68 2.83 -0.24
N ILE A 65 -12.71 2.97 0.67
CA ILE A 65 -11.31 2.61 0.43
C ILE A 65 -11.14 1.08 0.35
N VAL A 66 -11.81 0.29 1.20
CA VAL A 66 -11.81 -1.18 1.10
C VAL A 66 -12.34 -1.62 -0.27
N LYS A 67 -13.38 -0.97 -0.76
CA LYS A 67 -14.00 -1.28 -2.05
C LYS A 67 -13.04 -1.10 -3.24
N ILE A 68 -12.13 -0.11 -3.19
CA ILE A 68 -11.10 0.09 -4.22
C ILE A 68 -10.22 -1.16 -4.34
N HIS A 69 -9.77 -1.72 -3.21
CA HIS A 69 -8.93 -2.92 -3.22
C HIS A 69 -9.66 -4.12 -3.84
N LEU A 70 -10.91 -4.35 -3.44
CA LEU A 70 -11.74 -5.41 -4.01
C LEU A 70 -11.92 -5.27 -5.52
N ASP A 71 -12.18 -4.05 -6.00
CA ASP A 71 -12.44 -3.80 -7.43
C ASP A 71 -11.19 -3.92 -8.30
N GLN A 72 -10.01 -3.60 -7.75
CA GLN A 72 -8.76 -3.60 -8.52
C GLN A 72 -7.90 -4.85 -8.30
N ALA A 73 -8.21 -5.69 -7.30
CA ALA A 73 -7.47 -6.90 -7.00
C ALA A 73 -7.15 -7.79 -8.23
N PRO A 74 -8.08 -8.01 -9.20
CA PRO A 74 -7.82 -8.87 -10.36
C PRO A 74 -6.66 -8.41 -11.26
N THR A 75 -6.32 -7.11 -11.25
CA THR A 75 -5.26 -6.53 -12.09
C THR A 75 -4.05 -6.06 -11.29
N THR A 76 -4.12 -6.08 -9.96
CA THR A 76 -3.05 -5.57 -9.08
C THR A 76 -2.35 -6.64 -8.28
N HIS A 77 -3.01 -7.78 -8.00
CA HIS A 77 -2.41 -8.91 -7.29
C HIS A 77 -1.92 -9.98 -8.25
N THR A 78 -0.78 -10.58 -7.96
CA THR A 78 -0.06 -11.53 -8.83
C THR A 78 0.41 -10.94 -10.15
N TRP A 79 0.51 -9.61 -10.20
CA TRP A 79 0.89 -8.83 -11.37
C TRP A 79 1.96 -7.78 -11.00
N PRO A 80 2.74 -7.28 -11.97
CA PRO A 80 3.74 -6.24 -11.73
C PRO A 80 3.21 -4.99 -11.02
N LEU A 81 1.93 -4.67 -11.15
CA LEU A 81 1.30 -3.52 -10.48
C LEU A 81 1.23 -3.64 -8.95
N PHE A 82 1.54 -4.81 -8.35
CA PHE A 82 1.43 -5.05 -6.91
C PHE A 82 2.00 -3.91 -6.08
N PHE A 83 3.28 -3.59 -6.23
CA PHE A 83 3.92 -2.53 -5.44
C PHE A 83 3.43 -1.12 -5.79
N PRO A 84 3.41 -0.70 -7.08
CA PRO A 84 2.89 0.62 -7.45
C PRO A 84 1.47 0.88 -6.94
N PHE A 85 0.56 -0.07 -7.13
CA PHE A 85 -0.82 0.04 -6.66
C PHE A 85 -0.88 0.17 -5.15
N HIS A 86 -0.22 -0.71 -4.40
CA HIS A 86 -0.29 -0.67 -2.94
C HIS A 86 0.35 0.60 -2.35
N ARG A 87 1.43 1.13 -2.96
CA ARG A 87 2.01 2.42 -2.54
C ARG A 87 1.02 3.58 -2.70
N GLU A 88 0.33 3.68 -3.84
CA GLU A 88 -0.69 4.72 -4.00
C GLU A 88 -1.92 4.44 -3.13
N TYR A 89 -2.29 3.18 -2.94
CA TYR A 89 -3.43 2.80 -2.11
C TYR A 89 -3.24 3.21 -0.65
N ILE A 90 -2.10 2.90 -0.05
CA ILE A 90 -1.79 3.35 1.32
C ILE A 90 -1.63 4.87 1.37
N ARG A 91 -1.13 5.53 0.31
CA ARG A 91 -1.06 6.99 0.25
C ARG A 91 -2.45 7.63 0.19
N ASN A 92 -3.39 7.03 -0.53
CA ASN A 92 -4.78 7.47 -0.56
C ASN A 92 -5.40 7.38 0.84
N PHE A 93 -5.24 6.25 1.53
CA PHE A 93 -5.67 6.09 2.92
C PHE A 93 -5.05 7.14 3.84
N GLU A 94 -3.74 7.36 3.75
CA GLU A 94 -3.03 8.38 4.52
C GLU A 94 -3.57 9.81 4.27
N ARG A 95 -3.92 10.15 3.02
CA ARG A 95 -4.52 11.45 2.68
C ARG A 95 -5.90 11.61 3.35
N GLU A 96 -6.70 10.55 3.43
CA GLU A 96 -7.98 10.59 4.16
C GLU A 96 -7.78 10.76 5.67
N LEU A 97 -6.77 10.09 6.26
CA LEU A 97 -6.40 10.33 7.66
C LEU A 97 -5.94 11.77 7.90
N GLN A 98 -5.16 12.33 6.97
CA GLN A 98 -4.62 13.70 7.07
C GLN A 98 -5.70 14.78 6.95
N LYS A 99 -6.86 14.48 6.37
CA LYS A 99 -8.04 15.36 6.43
C LYS A 99 -8.63 15.45 7.83
N VAL A 100 -8.48 14.40 8.65
CA VAL A 100 -8.90 14.37 10.05
C VAL A 100 -7.83 15.01 10.95
N ASP A 101 -6.58 14.58 10.80
CA ASP A 101 -5.43 15.11 11.52
C ASP A 101 -4.20 15.20 10.59
N PRO A 102 -3.80 16.42 10.16
CA PRO A 102 -2.67 16.61 9.25
C PRO A 102 -1.32 16.07 9.77
N SER A 103 -1.19 15.88 11.10
CA SER A 103 0.00 15.34 11.73
C SER A 103 0.14 13.83 11.60
N VAL A 104 -0.91 13.12 11.16
CA VAL A 104 -0.87 11.68 10.92
C VAL A 104 -0.02 11.37 9.69
N ILE A 105 0.84 10.37 9.85
CA ILE A 105 1.65 9.71 8.82
C ILE A 105 1.51 8.21 9.07
N LEU A 106 1.57 7.40 8.01
CA LEU A 106 1.52 5.96 8.18
C LEU A 106 2.71 5.44 8.96
N ALA A 107 2.44 4.41 9.76
CA ALA A 107 3.44 3.61 10.43
C ALA A 107 3.42 2.20 9.86
N TYR A 108 4.48 1.45 10.11
CA TYR A 108 4.58 0.06 9.66
C TYR A 108 4.70 -0.90 10.83
N TRP A 109 4.21 -2.12 10.63
CA TRP A 109 4.47 -3.24 11.54
C TRP A 109 5.55 -4.11 10.91
N ASP A 110 6.75 -4.04 11.49
CA ASP A 110 7.83 -4.95 11.13
C ASP A 110 7.60 -6.28 11.83
N TRP A 111 6.86 -7.16 11.15
CA TRP A 111 6.57 -8.52 11.63
C TRP A 111 7.80 -9.43 11.61
N SER A 112 8.91 -9.02 10.99
CA SER A 112 10.14 -9.82 10.97
C SER A 112 10.87 -9.77 12.31
N ILE A 113 10.69 -8.71 13.11
CA ILE A 113 11.26 -8.59 14.46
C ILE A 113 10.76 -9.68 15.40
N ASP A 114 9.48 -10.07 15.29
CA ASP A 114 8.87 -11.14 16.08
C ASP A 114 8.64 -12.40 15.22
N SER A 115 9.48 -12.65 14.21
CA SER A 115 9.21 -13.66 13.19
C SER A 115 8.86 -15.05 13.76
N GLN A 116 9.46 -15.43 14.89
CA GLN A 116 9.21 -16.71 15.54
C GLN A 116 7.85 -16.79 16.27
N THR A 117 7.33 -15.65 16.73
CA THR A 117 6.11 -15.54 17.53
C THR A 117 5.36 -14.24 17.20
N PRO A 118 4.90 -14.03 15.96
CA PRO A 118 4.30 -12.75 15.55
C PRO A 118 3.03 -12.41 16.33
N SER A 119 2.37 -13.41 16.94
CA SER A 119 1.23 -13.22 17.85
C SER A 119 1.57 -12.49 19.14
N ASN A 120 2.85 -12.46 19.53
CA ASN A 120 3.33 -11.76 20.72
C ASN A 120 3.78 -10.33 20.41
N SER A 121 3.70 -9.89 19.15
CA SER A 121 4.02 -8.51 18.78
C SER A 121 3.18 -7.54 19.63
N PRO A 122 3.79 -6.48 20.21
CA PRO A 122 3.06 -5.49 20.98
C PRO A 122 2.05 -4.69 20.15
N VAL A 123 2.08 -4.78 18.81
CA VAL A 123 1.07 -4.17 17.93
C VAL A 123 -0.34 -4.64 18.30
N TRP A 124 -0.50 -5.89 18.75
CA TRP A 124 -1.80 -6.47 19.07
C TRP A 124 -2.43 -5.89 20.34
N ASN A 125 -1.65 -5.26 21.23
CA ASN A 125 -2.21 -4.50 22.36
C ASN A 125 -3.05 -3.31 21.88
N ASP A 126 -2.65 -2.68 20.77
CA ASP A 126 -3.35 -1.55 20.18
C ASP A 126 -4.39 -2.01 19.15
N TYR A 127 -4.09 -3.08 18.40
CA TYR A 127 -4.92 -3.54 17.28
C TYR A 127 -5.96 -4.61 17.64
N GLY A 128 -5.83 -5.24 18.82
CA GLY A 128 -6.65 -6.36 19.29
C GLY A 128 -6.05 -7.72 18.95
N HIS A 129 -6.42 -8.76 19.69
CA HIS A 129 -5.95 -10.12 19.49
C HIS A 129 -6.94 -10.95 18.65
N SER A 130 -6.51 -12.15 18.22
CA SER A 130 -7.41 -13.12 17.58
C SER A 130 -8.50 -13.58 18.53
N GLY A 131 -9.75 -13.55 18.07
CA GLY A 131 -10.87 -14.20 18.74
C GLY A 131 -10.93 -15.71 18.49
N GLY A 132 -10.20 -16.21 17.48
CA GLY A 132 -10.35 -17.56 16.94
C GLY A 132 -11.32 -17.60 15.75
N GLU A 133 -11.44 -18.78 15.13
CA GLU A 133 -12.22 -18.95 13.91
C GLU A 133 -13.69 -18.50 14.07
N GLY A 134 -14.11 -17.60 13.18
CA GLY A 134 -15.46 -17.02 13.16
C GLY A 134 -15.77 -16.03 14.29
N GLN A 135 -14.84 -15.82 15.24
CA GLN A 135 -15.05 -14.96 16.40
C GLN A 135 -14.61 -13.52 16.15
N CYS A 136 -15.30 -12.59 16.81
CA CYS A 136 -14.96 -11.18 16.76
C CYS A 136 -13.66 -10.87 17.52
N VAL A 137 -12.95 -9.84 17.09
CA VAL A 137 -11.93 -9.16 17.90
C VAL A 137 -12.64 -8.41 19.03
N LEU A 138 -12.25 -8.70 20.28
CA LEU A 138 -12.94 -8.21 21.49
C LEU A 138 -12.16 -7.15 22.28
N ASP A 139 -10.91 -6.87 21.91
CA ASP A 139 -10.02 -5.95 22.61
C ASP A 139 -9.26 -5.02 21.64
N GLY A 140 -8.35 -4.22 22.19
CA GLY A 140 -7.64 -3.18 21.46
C GLY A 140 -8.54 -2.05 20.98
N SER A 141 -7.95 -1.14 20.22
CA SER A 141 -8.63 0.08 19.75
C SER A 141 -9.64 -0.17 18.64
N PHE A 142 -9.70 -1.38 18.09
CA PHE A 142 -10.63 -1.79 17.05
C PHE A 142 -11.65 -2.83 17.55
N SER A 143 -11.77 -3.04 18.86
CA SER A 143 -12.93 -3.74 19.42
C SER A 143 -14.23 -3.09 18.95
N GLY A 144 -15.22 -3.91 18.58
CA GLY A 144 -16.51 -3.44 18.05
C GLY A 144 -16.45 -2.85 16.64
N TRP A 145 -15.32 -2.99 15.93
CA TRP A 145 -15.22 -2.62 14.51
C TRP A 145 -16.16 -3.44 13.65
N GLN A 146 -16.81 -2.78 12.69
CA GLN A 146 -17.72 -3.42 11.75
C GLN A 146 -17.15 -3.39 10.33
N ALA A 147 -16.72 -4.55 9.83
CA ALA A 147 -16.35 -4.78 8.44
C ALA A 147 -17.59 -4.76 7.55
N GLN A 148 -17.45 -4.29 6.30
CA GLN A 148 -18.57 -4.06 5.39
C GLN A 148 -18.66 -5.08 4.26
N TYR A 149 -17.54 -5.68 3.86
CA TYR A 149 -17.46 -6.50 2.66
C TYR A 149 -16.86 -7.88 2.94
N ASN A 150 -17.18 -8.83 2.08
CA ASN A 150 -16.38 -10.04 1.85
C ASN A 150 -16.17 -10.20 0.33
N LEU A 151 -15.56 -11.29 -0.12
CA LEU A 151 -15.35 -11.54 -1.56
C LEU A 151 -16.64 -11.57 -2.41
N ASN A 152 -17.79 -11.85 -1.81
CA ASN A 152 -19.08 -11.96 -2.49
C ASN A 152 -19.90 -10.65 -2.46
N GLY A 153 -19.38 -9.58 -1.88
CA GLY A 153 -20.03 -8.28 -1.83
C GLY A 153 -20.25 -7.77 -0.41
N THR A 154 -21.42 -7.18 -0.15
CA THR A 154 -21.73 -6.60 1.17
C THR A 154 -22.03 -7.69 2.19
N ASP A 155 -21.30 -7.66 3.30
CA ASP A 155 -21.45 -8.54 4.45
C ASP A 155 -21.10 -7.74 5.71
N LEU A 156 -22.10 -7.22 6.41
CA LEU A 156 -21.88 -6.43 7.62
C LEU A 156 -21.61 -7.37 8.80
N HIS A 157 -20.39 -7.36 9.30
CA HIS A 157 -19.97 -8.24 10.39
C HIS A 157 -18.94 -7.56 11.30
N CYS A 158 -18.70 -8.14 12.47
CA CYS A 158 -17.62 -7.68 13.34
C CYS A 158 -16.25 -8.02 12.71
N LEU A 159 -15.21 -7.25 13.04
CA LEU A 159 -13.84 -7.60 12.68
C LEU A 159 -13.47 -8.99 13.20
N ARG A 160 -12.97 -9.86 12.32
CA ARG A 160 -12.54 -11.23 12.65
C ARG A 160 -11.06 -11.42 12.35
N ARG A 161 -10.38 -12.11 13.28
CA ARG A 161 -9.04 -12.65 13.09
C ARG A 161 -9.05 -14.09 13.57
N ALA A 162 -8.35 -14.96 12.84
CA ALA A 162 -8.30 -16.38 13.10
C ALA A 162 -6.86 -16.85 12.94
N TRP A 163 -6.02 -16.50 13.92
CA TRP A 163 -4.58 -16.75 13.87
C TRP A 163 -4.25 -18.22 13.62
N ASN A 164 -3.91 -18.55 12.37
CA ASN A 164 -3.78 -19.92 11.87
C ASN A 164 -4.96 -20.83 12.30
N GLN A 165 -6.20 -20.38 12.07
CA GLN A 165 -7.45 -21.03 12.52
C GLN A 165 -7.62 -21.13 14.05
N GLY A 166 -6.81 -20.44 14.83
CA GLY A 166 -6.86 -20.42 16.29
C GLY A 166 -6.47 -19.07 16.88
N THR A 167 -5.68 -19.11 17.95
CA THR A 167 -5.26 -17.94 18.73
C THR A 167 -3.74 -17.76 18.73
N SER A 168 -3.02 -18.37 17.78
CA SER A 168 -1.58 -18.22 17.62
C SER A 168 -1.16 -18.41 16.18
N MET A 169 -0.39 -17.47 15.66
CA MET A 169 0.16 -17.50 14.31
C MET A 169 1.38 -18.42 14.27
N GLY A 170 1.64 -18.99 13.09
CA GLY A 170 2.92 -19.64 12.82
C GLY A 170 4.06 -18.63 12.70
N SER A 171 5.29 -19.13 12.61
CA SER A 171 6.45 -18.28 12.36
C SER A 171 6.41 -17.68 10.95
N VAL A 172 6.66 -16.39 10.85
CA VAL A 172 6.81 -15.65 9.59
C VAL A 172 8.30 -15.52 9.22
N PHE A 173 8.64 -14.59 8.32
CA PHE A 173 9.98 -14.49 7.76
C PHE A 173 10.86 -13.58 8.63
N PRO A 174 12.08 -14.00 8.99
CA PRO A 174 13.01 -13.19 9.76
C PRO A 174 13.68 -12.11 8.89
N PRO A 175 14.30 -11.07 9.50
CA PRO A 175 14.92 -9.97 8.77
C PRO A 175 15.97 -10.46 7.75
N GLU A 176 16.75 -11.49 8.11
CA GLU A 176 17.81 -12.03 7.25
C GLU A 176 17.27 -12.57 5.93
N TYR A 177 16.08 -13.16 5.94
CA TYR A 177 15.42 -13.65 4.72
C TYR A 177 15.00 -12.48 3.82
N LEU A 178 14.44 -11.42 4.39
CA LEU A 178 14.00 -10.25 3.64
C LEU A 178 15.18 -9.49 3.04
N GLU A 179 16.25 -9.32 3.83
CA GLU A 179 17.49 -8.73 3.37
C GLU A 179 18.15 -9.57 2.27
N GLN A 180 18.15 -10.90 2.41
CA GLN A 180 18.68 -11.79 1.39
C GLN A 180 17.88 -11.66 0.10
N ASN A 181 16.56 -11.66 0.17
CA ASN A 181 15.71 -11.44 -0.99
C ASN A 181 16.01 -10.10 -1.68
N ALA A 182 16.19 -9.01 -0.93
CA ALA A 182 16.56 -7.72 -1.51
C ALA A 182 17.97 -7.72 -2.11
N ARG A 183 18.93 -8.43 -1.49
CA ARG A 183 20.32 -8.53 -1.95
C ARG A 183 20.49 -9.39 -3.20
N ASP A 184 19.77 -10.50 -3.31
CA ASP A 184 20.00 -11.49 -4.37
C ASP A 184 19.20 -11.18 -5.64
N ASN A 185 18.15 -10.38 -5.55
CA ASN A 185 17.29 -10.03 -6.68
C ASN A 185 17.54 -8.59 -7.14
N ASP A 186 18.07 -8.41 -8.35
CA ASP A 186 18.12 -7.09 -9.04
C ASP A 186 17.01 -6.94 -10.09
N ASP A 187 16.30 -8.03 -10.39
CA ASP A 187 15.15 -8.05 -11.29
C ASP A 187 13.85 -7.77 -10.53
N TYR A 188 13.06 -6.81 -11.02
CA TYR A 188 11.80 -6.41 -10.40
C TYR A 188 10.82 -7.58 -10.32
N VAL A 189 10.71 -8.39 -11.38
CA VAL A 189 9.72 -9.47 -11.45
C VAL A 189 9.97 -10.51 -10.37
N THR A 190 11.24 -10.89 -10.18
CA THR A 190 11.63 -11.85 -9.16
C THR A 190 11.45 -11.29 -7.76
N PHE A 191 11.78 -10.00 -7.56
CA PHE A 191 11.63 -9.33 -6.26
C PHE A 191 10.17 -9.23 -5.80
N TRP A 192 9.26 -8.68 -6.62
CA TRP A 192 7.86 -8.54 -6.22
C TRP A 192 7.16 -9.88 -6.08
N ASN A 193 7.45 -10.84 -6.97
CA ASN A 193 6.81 -12.14 -6.95
C ASN A 193 7.20 -12.94 -5.69
N THR A 194 8.47 -12.86 -5.29
CA THR A 194 8.94 -13.49 -4.03
C THR A 194 8.26 -12.88 -2.82
N LEU A 195 8.18 -11.55 -2.74
CA LEU A 195 7.56 -10.87 -1.60
C LEU A 195 6.04 -11.09 -1.55
N GLU A 196 5.33 -10.99 -2.67
CA GLU A 196 3.88 -11.12 -2.71
C GLU A 196 3.42 -12.55 -2.36
N ARG A 197 4.04 -13.56 -2.98
CA ARG A 197 3.63 -14.97 -2.81
C ARG A 197 4.15 -15.61 -1.54
N GLY A 198 5.25 -15.11 -0.99
CA GLY A 198 5.82 -15.59 0.26
C GLY A 198 5.38 -14.70 1.42
N PRO A 199 6.22 -13.76 1.88
CA PRO A 199 5.96 -12.99 3.08
C PRO A 199 4.60 -12.27 3.18
N HIS A 200 4.18 -11.57 2.12
CA HIS A 200 2.88 -10.90 2.09
C HIS A 200 1.73 -11.91 2.27
N GLY A 201 1.65 -12.93 1.41
CA GLY A 201 0.58 -13.92 1.45
C GLY A 201 0.52 -14.71 2.76
N ILE A 202 1.67 -15.07 3.35
CA ILE A 202 1.72 -15.81 4.62
C ILE A 202 1.27 -14.95 5.79
N VAL A 203 1.63 -13.66 5.85
CA VAL A 203 1.18 -12.77 6.94
C VAL A 203 -0.34 -12.58 6.89
N HIS A 204 -0.91 -12.35 5.71
CA HIS A 204 -2.37 -12.34 5.50
C HIS A 204 -3.02 -13.64 5.96
N ALA A 205 -2.52 -14.78 5.46
CA ALA A 205 -3.07 -16.09 5.78
C ALA A 205 -2.98 -16.42 7.27
N PHE A 206 -1.88 -16.05 7.92
CA PHE A 206 -1.68 -16.33 9.35
C PHE A 206 -2.52 -15.44 10.23
N ILE A 207 -2.79 -14.18 9.88
CA ILE A 207 -3.77 -13.39 10.65
C ILE A 207 -5.18 -13.97 10.48
N GLY A 208 -5.52 -14.41 9.27
CA GLY A 208 -6.80 -15.03 8.95
C GLY A 208 -7.99 -14.08 9.16
N GLY A 209 -9.20 -14.63 9.17
CA GLY A 209 -10.42 -13.82 9.27
C GLY A 209 -10.53 -12.84 8.11
N ASP A 210 -10.77 -11.56 8.40
CA ASP A 210 -10.84 -10.51 7.37
C ASP A 210 -9.54 -10.39 6.58
N MET A 211 -8.37 -10.56 7.21
CA MET A 211 -7.06 -10.50 6.53
C MET A 211 -6.80 -11.66 5.56
N PHE A 212 -7.64 -12.71 5.52
CA PHE A 212 -7.37 -13.88 4.69
C PHE A 212 -7.59 -13.65 3.19
N ASP A 213 -8.51 -12.76 2.83
CA ASP A 213 -8.96 -12.60 1.45
C ASP A 213 -8.80 -11.18 0.91
N MET A 214 -9.33 -10.90 -0.30
CA MET A 214 -9.19 -9.59 -0.94
C MET A 214 -10.00 -8.47 -0.26
N ALA A 215 -10.86 -8.80 0.71
CA ALA A 215 -11.46 -7.84 1.62
C ALA A 215 -10.56 -7.53 2.83
N SER A 216 -9.30 -8.01 2.86
CA SER A 216 -8.31 -7.76 3.91
C SER A 216 -8.17 -6.32 4.41
N PRO A 217 -8.36 -5.26 3.60
CA PRO A 217 -8.38 -3.90 4.13
C PRO A 217 -9.51 -3.63 5.14
N ASN A 218 -10.53 -4.50 5.27
CA ASN A 218 -11.49 -4.44 6.38
C ASN A 218 -10.79 -4.43 7.75
N ASP A 219 -9.66 -5.15 7.88
CA ASP A 219 -8.86 -5.17 9.10
C ASP A 219 -7.87 -3.99 9.10
N PRO A 220 -7.92 -3.08 10.10
CA PRO A 220 -6.99 -1.96 10.19
C PRO A 220 -5.50 -2.34 10.23
N ILE A 221 -5.14 -3.58 10.60
CA ILE A 221 -3.73 -4.02 10.57
C ILE A 221 -3.16 -4.09 9.13
N PHE A 222 -4.02 -4.20 8.12
CA PHE A 222 -3.65 -4.18 6.70
C PHE A 222 -2.71 -3.02 6.38
N TRP A 223 -3.02 -1.82 6.89
CA TRP A 223 -2.27 -0.60 6.58
C TRP A 223 -0.84 -0.65 7.11
N LEU A 224 -0.61 -1.20 8.29
CA LEU A 224 0.73 -1.36 8.87
C LEU A 224 1.51 -2.45 8.13
N HIS A 225 0.85 -3.53 7.74
CA HIS A 225 1.43 -4.61 6.94
C HIS A 225 1.91 -4.10 5.57
N HIS A 226 1.05 -3.42 4.82
CA HIS A 226 1.39 -2.89 3.50
C HIS A 226 2.34 -1.69 3.54
N THR A 227 2.35 -0.91 4.63
CA THR A 227 3.38 0.13 4.83
C THR A 227 4.76 -0.48 5.04
N PHE A 228 4.85 -1.67 5.65
CA PHE A 228 6.12 -2.42 5.75
C PHE A 228 6.55 -3.00 4.41
N LEU A 229 5.62 -3.54 3.61
CA LEU A 229 5.95 -4.00 2.25
C LEU A 229 6.44 -2.86 1.36
N ASP A 230 5.82 -1.67 1.49
CA ASP A 230 6.28 -0.47 0.80
C ASP A 230 7.68 -0.03 1.24
N LYS A 231 8.01 -0.17 2.54
CA LYS A 231 9.37 0.03 3.05
C LYS A 231 10.37 -0.90 2.39
N LEU A 232 10.07 -2.21 2.34
CA LEU A 232 10.95 -3.20 1.71
C LEU A 232 11.20 -2.87 0.23
N TRP A 233 10.17 -2.43 -0.49
CA TRP A 233 10.33 -1.98 -1.87
C TRP A 233 11.16 -0.69 -1.97
N ALA A 234 10.88 0.31 -1.14
CA ALA A 234 11.64 1.56 -1.11
C ALA A 234 13.14 1.37 -0.80
N GLU A 235 13.46 0.39 0.05
CA GLU A 235 14.85 -0.01 0.36
C GLU A 235 15.48 -0.73 -0.82
N TRP A 236 14.77 -1.66 -1.45
CA TRP A 236 15.23 -2.34 -2.67
C TRP A 236 15.51 -1.36 -3.83
N GLN A 237 14.64 -0.36 -4.03
CA GLN A 237 14.84 0.71 -5.02
C GLN A 237 16.09 1.57 -4.72
N GLN A 238 16.56 1.61 -3.48
CA GLN A 238 17.75 2.36 -3.07
C GLN A 238 19.04 1.54 -3.17
N LYS A 239 18.94 0.21 -3.42
CA LYS A 239 20.09 -0.70 -3.51
C LYS A 239 21.10 -0.27 -4.57
N ASN A 240 20.66 0.04 -5.79
CA ASN A 240 21.53 0.50 -6.87
C ASN A 240 20.73 1.26 -7.96
N ALA A 241 21.45 1.79 -8.96
CA ALA A 241 20.83 2.57 -10.04
C ALA A 241 19.86 1.75 -10.91
N ASN A 242 20.06 0.44 -11.03
CA ASN A 242 19.21 -0.43 -11.84
C ASN A 242 17.87 -0.68 -11.17
N THR A 243 17.84 -0.84 -9.84
CA THR A 243 16.61 -1.13 -9.09
C THR A 243 15.72 0.10 -8.86
N ARG A 244 16.30 1.32 -8.90
CA ARG A 244 15.59 2.58 -8.62
C ARG A 244 14.28 2.76 -9.36
N LEU A 245 14.28 2.50 -10.67
CA LEU A 245 13.12 2.62 -11.55
C LEU A 245 12.77 1.29 -12.23
N ALA A 246 13.29 0.17 -11.71
CA ALA A 246 13.00 -1.14 -12.27
C ALA A 246 11.50 -1.44 -12.16
N TYR A 247 10.90 -1.71 -13.31
CA TYR A 247 9.50 -2.09 -13.47
C TYR A 247 9.41 -2.95 -14.74
N GLY A 248 8.99 -4.20 -14.58
CA GLY A 248 9.07 -5.23 -15.62
C GLY A 248 8.02 -6.30 -15.46
N GLY A 249 7.87 -7.13 -16.50
CA GLY A 249 6.83 -8.15 -16.60
C GLY A 249 5.72 -7.75 -17.57
N ASN A 250 4.57 -8.40 -17.45
CA ASN A 250 3.38 -8.12 -18.24
C ASN A 250 2.20 -7.76 -17.35
N ASN A 251 1.37 -6.82 -17.80
CA ASN A 251 0.09 -6.50 -17.20
C ASN A 251 -0.87 -7.70 -17.25
N ALA A 252 -1.97 -7.62 -16.52
CA ALA A 252 -2.98 -8.68 -16.45
C ALA A 252 -3.62 -9.03 -17.81
N ASP A 253 -3.63 -8.08 -18.75
CA ASP A 253 -4.11 -8.27 -20.12
C ASP A 253 -3.05 -8.85 -21.08
N GLY A 254 -1.84 -9.13 -20.58
CA GLY A 254 -0.71 -9.66 -21.34
C GLY A 254 0.15 -8.61 -22.05
N SER A 255 -0.20 -7.32 -21.96
CA SER A 255 0.64 -6.24 -22.50
C SER A 255 1.93 -6.10 -21.69
N ALA A 256 3.02 -5.66 -22.33
CA ALA A 256 4.26 -5.35 -21.63
C ALA A 256 4.05 -4.11 -20.74
N VAL A 257 4.58 -4.16 -19.53
CA VAL A 257 4.39 -3.05 -18.58
C VAL A 257 5.15 -1.79 -19.00
N SER A 258 4.61 -0.64 -18.64
CA SER A 258 5.22 0.68 -18.83
C SER A 258 5.15 1.52 -17.56
N LEU A 259 6.16 2.35 -17.32
CA LEU A 259 6.08 3.36 -16.26
C LEU A 259 4.94 4.36 -16.50
N ASP A 260 4.46 4.49 -17.73
CA ASP A 260 3.33 5.37 -18.06
C ASP A 260 1.97 4.67 -17.94
N ASP A 261 1.94 3.40 -17.52
CA ASP A 261 0.70 2.68 -17.20
C ASP A 261 -0.04 3.40 -16.07
N ALA A 262 -1.36 3.54 -16.23
CA ALA A 262 -2.22 4.11 -15.20
C ALA A 262 -2.39 3.13 -14.04
N ILE A 263 -2.36 3.62 -12.80
CA ILE A 263 -2.71 2.81 -11.64
C ILE A 263 -4.23 2.79 -11.51
N PRO A 264 -4.87 1.63 -11.65
CA PRO A 264 -6.33 1.56 -11.66
C PRO A 264 -6.91 1.98 -10.31
N GLY A 265 -8.04 2.70 -10.35
CA GLY A 265 -8.65 3.31 -9.16
C GLY A 265 -8.06 4.67 -8.76
N PHE A 266 -6.97 5.12 -9.40
CA PHE A 266 -6.30 6.39 -9.10
C PHE A 266 -5.99 7.18 -10.37
N ASN A 267 -5.77 8.49 -10.23
CA ASN A 267 -5.40 9.38 -11.33
C ASN A 267 -3.89 9.65 -11.32
N VAL A 268 -3.09 8.58 -11.30
CA VAL A 268 -1.62 8.62 -11.33
C VAL A 268 -1.08 7.47 -12.19
N SER A 269 0.13 7.63 -12.70
CA SER A 269 0.87 6.59 -13.42
C SER A 269 1.83 5.85 -12.50
N VAL A 270 2.33 4.69 -12.93
CA VAL A 270 3.39 3.96 -12.20
C VAL A 270 4.61 4.86 -11.96
N ARG A 271 4.99 5.68 -12.94
CA ARG A 271 6.11 6.63 -12.85
C ARG A 271 6.01 7.56 -11.64
N ASP A 272 4.81 8.03 -11.34
CA ASP A 272 4.57 9.02 -10.29
C ASP A 272 4.92 8.45 -8.91
N VAL A 273 4.75 7.13 -8.73
CA VAL A 273 4.86 6.44 -7.44
C VAL A 273 6.22 5.79 -7.21
N MET A 274 7.10 5.80 -8.20
CA MET A 274 8.41 5.14 -8.11
C MET A 274 9.34 5.76 -7.06
N ASP A 275 9.18 7.04 -6.70
CA ASP A 275 10.01 7.69 -5.69
C ASP A 275 9.14 8.29 -4.57
N THR A 276 9.32 7.78 -3.34
CA THR A 276 8.61 8.25 -2.14
C THR A 276 8.93 9.71 -1.80
N ARG A 277 9.97 10.29 -2.42
CA ARG A 277 10.41 11.68 -2.24
C ARG A 277 9.87 12.62 -3.33
N ASN A 278 9.02 12.13 -4.23
CA ASN A 278 8.28 12.98 -5.16
C ASN A 278 7.21 13.79 -4.42
N SER A 279 6.82 14.94 -5.00
CA SER A 279 5.91 15.93 -4.39
C SER A 279 4.57 15.39 -3.91
N GLY A 280 4.06 14.30 -4.51
CA GLY A 280 2.81 13.63 -4.11
C GLY A 280 2.90 12.71 -2.89
N TYR A 281 4.12 12.35 -2.48
CA TYR A 281 4.40 11.35 -1.44
C TYR A 281 5.14 11.98 -0.25
N CYS A 282 6.31 12.56 -0.48
CA CYS A 282 7.12 13.26 0.53
C CYS A 282 7.36 12.51 1.84
N TYR A 283 7.71 11.21 1.76
CA TYR A 283 8.07 10.43 2.94
C TYR A 283 9.34 9.58 2.76
N ILE A 284 9.89 9.20 3.91
CA ILE A 284 10.97 8.23 4.09
C ILE A 284 10.56 7.22 5.18
N TYR A 285 11.40 6.22 5.37
CA TYR A 285 11.30 5.18 6.40
C TYR A 285 12.47 5.27 7.36
#